data_AF-A0A6U5KSB0-F1
#
_entry.id   AF-A0A6U5KSB0-F1
#
_cell.length_a   1.000
_cell.length_b   1.000
_cell.length_c   1.000
_cell.angle_alpha   90.00
_cell.angle_beta   90.00
_cell.angle_gamma   90.00
#
_symmetry.space_group_name_H-M   'P 1'
#
loop_
_entity.id
_entity.type
_entity.pdbx_description
1 polymer ?
#
loop_
_entity_poly.entity_id
_entity_poly.type
_entity_poly.pdbx_seq_one_letter_code
_entity_poly.pdbx_strand_id
1 'polypeptide(L)'
;QGDSVARSTQLCLAMKFLQLLLYAACACGFNMESPLEAAKRLEDLVAMHTACTGSADPPSDAFPVCYKGSASVLGLSETVTITLKQLSGEKGIIDIVGEGVVPLDCTDRPISKSGQDVTVDVGKCIKNTTFDTLKYCSDSDTILLQVTQKYVPIPVSATLARIDCSAL
;
A
#
# COMPACT_ATOMS: atom_id res chain seq x y z
N GLN A 1 12.75 15.93 17.67
CA GLN A 1 14.03 15.74 16.96
C GLN A 1 14.63 14.32 17.11
N GLY A 2 13.95 13.38 17.79
CA GLY A 2 14.44 12.01 18.00
C GLY A 2 13.97 10.97 16.97
N ASP A 3 12.76 11.11 16.41
CA ASP A 3 12.17 10.09 15.53
C ASP A 3 12.83 9.98 14.15
N SER A 4 13.34 11.09 13.62
CA SER A 4 14.02 11.10 12.32
C SER A 4 15.37 10.37 12.34
N VAL A 5 16.05 10.35 13.49
CA VAL A 5 17.35 9.68 13.64
C VAL A 5 17.13 8.17 13.79
N ALA A 6 16.16 7.73 14.59
CA ALA A 6 15.85 6.31 14.77
C ALA A 6 15.35 5.63 13.48
N ARG A 7 14.54 6.34 12.69
CA ARG A 7 14.07 5.88 11.37
C ARG A 7 15.24 5.78 10.37
N SER A 8 16.19 6.71 10.44
CA SER A 8 17.42 6.71 9.63
C SER A 8 18.35 5.53 9.98
N THR A 9 18.56 5.21 11.26
CA THR A 9 19.35 4.05 11.67
C THR A 9 18.70 2.72 11.31
N GLN A 10 17.36 2.61 11.41
CA GLN A 10 16.64 1.42 10.98
C GLN A 10 16.70 1.21 9.45
N LEU A 11 16.57 2.28 8.65
CA LEU A 11 16.79 2.20 7.19
C LEU A 11 18.22 1.76 6.87
N CYS A 12 19.22 2.31 7.57
CA CYS A 12 20.62 1.94 7.37
C CYS A 12 20.90 0.46 7.71
N LEU A 13 20.28 -0.06 8.77
CA LEU A 13 20.38 -1.46 9.15
C LEU A 13 19.68 -2.38 8.14
N ALA A 14 18.50 -1.99 7.66
CA ALA A 14 17.75 -2.72 6.63
C ALA A 14 18.51 -2.76 5.30
N MET A 15 19.14 -1.65 4.89
CA MET A 15 20.02 -1.60 3.71
C MET A 15 21.23 -2.54 3.87
N LYS A 16 21.88 -2.57 5.03
CA LYS A 16 23.00 -3.49 5.27
C LYS A 16 22.56 -4.96 5.25
N PHE A 17 21.41 -5.27 5.81
CA PHE A 17 20.84 -6.62 5.79
C PHE A 17 20.48 -7.06 4.36
N LEU A 18 19.89 -6.16 3.59
CA LEU A 18 19.58 -6.40 2.19
C LEU A 18 20.84 -6.61 1.36
N GLN A 19 21.89 -5.83 1.61
CA GLN A 19 23.18 -5.97 0.94
C GLN A 19 23.83 -7.33 1.26
N LEU A 20 23.70 -7.83 2.49
CA LEU A 20 24.10 -9.19 2.84
C LEU A 20 23.24 -10.26 2.14
N LEU A 21 21.93 -10.06 2.04
CA LEU A 21 21.01 -11.00 1.39
C LEU A 21 21.25 -11.07 -0.14
N LEU A 22 21.55 -9.95 -0.78
CA LEU A 22 21.97 -9.88 -2.18
C LEU A 22 23.29 -10.63 -2.40
N TYR A 23 24.26 -10.49 -1.49
CA TYR A 23 25.50 -11.26 -1.52
C TYR A 23 25.25 -12.77 -1.38
N ALA A 24 24.33 -13.18 -0.51
CA ALA A 24 23.98 -14.59 -0.30
C ALA A 24 23.22 -15.19 -1.50
N ALA A 25 22.33 -14.42 -2.14
CA ALA A 25 21.61 -14.86 -3.33
C ALA A 25 22.54 -15.12 -4.53
N CYS A 26 23.61 -14.31 -4.67
CA CYS A 26 24.64 -14.50 -5.70
C CYS A 26 25.47 -15.78 -5.51
N ALA A 27 25.56 -16.32 -4.29
CA ALA A 27 26.36 -17.52 -3.97
C ALA A 27 25.61 -18.84 -4.22
N CYS A 28 24.28 -18.83 -4.34
CA CYS A 28 23.47 -20.06 -4.35
C CYS A 28 22.93 -20.49 -5.71
N GLY A 29 23.24 -19.79 -6.82
CA GLY A 29 22.89 -20.24 -8.18
C GLY A 29 21.39 -20.45 -8.44
N PHE A 30 20.50 -19.82 -7.65
CA PHE A 30 19.06 -19.90 -7.87
C PHE A 30 18.66 -19.05 -9.07
N ASN A 31 18.07 -19.71 -10.08
CA ASN A 31 17.58 -19.09 -11.29
C ASN A 31 16.16 -18.53 -11.03
N MET A 32 16.10 -17.29 -10.54
CA MET A 32 14.90 -16.44 -10.57
C MET A 32 15.34 -15.04 -11.03
N GLU A 33 14.37 -14.24 -11.49
CA GLU A 33 14.44 -12.84 -11.95
C GLU A 33 15.74 -12.10 -11.58
N SER A 34 16.34 -11.41 -12.55
CA SER A 34 17.66 -10.79 -12.38
C SER A 34 17.75 -10.08 -11.02
N PRO A 35 18.81 -10.30 -10.21
CA PRO A 35 18.92 -9.66 -8.89
C PRO A 35 18.86 -8.13 -8.97
N LEU A 36 19.12 -7.57 -10.16
CA LEU A 36 18.96 -6.16 -10.47
C LEU A 36 17.49 -5.70 -10.56
N GLU A 37 16.60 -6.49 -11.19
CA GLU A 37 15.16 -6.20 -11.22
C GLU A 37 14.54 -6.24 -9.83
N ALA A 38 14.93 -7.24 -9.02
CA ALA A 38 14.45 -7.37 -7.64
C ALA A 38 14.90 -6.19 -6.76
N ALA A 39 16.16 -5.76 -6.91
CA ALA A 39 16.69 -4.58 -6.20
C ALA A 39 15.94 -3.30 -6.60
N LYS A 40 15.69 -3.10 -7.90
CA LYS A 40 14.97 -1.92 -8.40
C LYS A 40 13.54 -1.84 -7.85
N ARG A 41 12.81 -2.95 -7.80
CA ARG A 41 11.45 -2.97 -7.22
C ARG A 41 11.46 -2.60 -5.75
N LEU A 42 12.47 -3.01 -5.00
CA LEU A 42 12.59 -2.64 -3.60
C LEU A 42 12.91 -1.15 -3.43
N GLU A 43 13.77 -0.60 -4.29
CA GLU A 43 14.02 0.85 -4.33
C GLU A 43 12.73 1.63 -4.64
N ASP A 44 11.93 1.19 -5.61
CA ASP A 44 10.64 1.80 -5.94
C ASP A 44 9.63 1.70 -4.77
N LEU A 45 9.58 0.56 -4.08
CA LEU A 45 8.74 0.37 -2.89
C LEU A 45 9.17 1.31 -1.74
N VAL A 46 10.48 1.46 -1.52
CA VAL A 46 11.02 2.36 -0.51
C VAL A 46 10.75 3.82 -0.89
N ALA A 47 10.98 4.19 -2.15
CA ALA A 47 10.71 5.53 -2.66
C ALA A 47 9.24 5.92 -2.48
N MET A 48 8.34 5.01 -2.86
CA MET A 48 6.89 5.15 -2.69
C MET A 48 6.49 5.36 -1.23
N HIS A 49 7.04 4.58 -0.29
CA HIS A 49 6.77 4.74 1.14
C HIS A 49 7.30 6.06 1.70
N THR A 50 8.48 6.50 1.25
CA THR A 50 9.06 7.78 1.68
C THR A 50 8.36 8.99 1.06
N ALA A 51 7.68 8.81 -0.09
CA ALA A 51 6.92 9.86 -0.76
C ALA A 51 5.59 10.15 -0.07
N CYS A 52 5.08 9.22 0.76
CA CYS A 52 3.87 9.45 1.54
C CYS A 52 4.15 10.40 2.71
N THR A 53 3.68 11.64 2.61
CA THR A 53 3.89 12.67 3.63
C THR A 53 2.57 13.27 4.12
N GLY A 54 2.67 14.02 5.23
CA GLY A 54 1.52 14.59 5.92
C GLY A 54 0.95 13.68 7.00
N SER A 55 0.01 14.20 7.79
CA SER A 55 -0.69 13.49 8.87
C SER A 55 -2.15 13.92 9.04
N ALA A 56 -2.64 14.82 8.20
CA ALA A 56 -4.00 15.31 8.31
C ALA A 56 -5.00 14.19 7.97
N ASP A 57 -6.23 14.37 8.42
CA ASP A 57 -7.33 13.51 7.99
C ASP A 57 -7.80 13.91 6.59
N PRO A 58 -8.37 12.97 5.82
CA PRO A 58 -9.07 13.28 4.59
C PRO A 58 -10.15 14.35 4.84
N PRO A 59 -10.46 15.19 3.83
CA PRO A 59 -11.43 16.28 3.97
C PRO A 59 -12.76 15.77 4.55
N SER A 60 -13.09 16.21 5.78
CA SER A 60 -14.21 15.66 6.57
C SER A 60 -15.58 16.20 6.17
N ASP A 61 -15.61 17.25 5.34
CA ASP A 61 -16.81 17.90 4.80
C ASP A 61 -17.31 17.25 3.50
N ALA A 62 -16.58 16.27 2.96
CA ALA A 62 -16.80 15.75 1.62
C ALA A 62 -17.11 14.25 1.58
N PHE A 63 -17.61 13.64 2.67
CA PHE A 63 -17.95 12.22 2.64
C PHE A 63 -19.20 11.95 1.77
N PRO A 64 -19.20 10.86 0.97
CA PRO A 64 -18.11 9.90 0.79
C PRO A 64 -16.94 10.47 -0.03
N VAL A 65 -15.71 10.08 0.32
CA VAL A 65 -14.50 10.42 -0.45
C VAL A 65 -13.99 9.17 -1.16
N CYS A 66 -13.73 9.27 -2.46
CA CYS A 66 -13.35 8.12 -3.29
C CYS A 66 -11.93 8.25 -3.83
N TYR A 67 -11.20 7.14 -3.80
CA TYR A 67 -9.86 7.01 -4.33
C TYR A 67 -9.80 5.82 -5.28
N LYS A 68 -9.15 5.99 -6.42
CA LYS A 68 -8.99 4.93 -7.42
C LYS A 68 -7.56 4.89 -7.93
N GLY A 69 -7.05 3.68 -8.11
CA GLY A 69 -5.72 3.44 -8.64
C GLY A 69 -5.66 2.07 -9.31
N SER A 70 -4.64 1.87 -10.12
CA SER A 70 -4.39 0.57 -10.76
C SER A 70 -2.92 0.25 -10.70
N ALA A 71 -2.63 -1.05 -10.71
CA ALA A 71 -1.28 -1.57 -10.81
C ALA A 71 -1.26 -2.77 -11.74
N SER A 72 -0.18 -2.90 -12.49
CA SER A 72 0.03 -4.02 -13.41
C SER A 72 1.33 -4.73 -13.08
N VAL A 73 1.25 -6.03 -12.85
CA VAL A 73 2.41 -6.88 -12.57
C VAL A 73 2.28 -8.14 -13.42
N LEU A 74 3.33 -8.48 -14.16
CA LEU A 74 3.37 -9.67 -15.04
C LEU A 74 2.24 -9.72 -16.09
N GLY A 75 1.79 -8.54 -16.56
CA GLY A 75 0.70 -8.43 -17.54
C GLY A 75 -0.71 -8.60 -16.95
N LEU A 76 -0.82 -8.85 -15.65
CA LEU A 76 -2.08 -8.84 -14.92
C LEU A 76 -2.31 -7.44 -14.37
N SER A 77 -3.49 -6.87 -14.63
CA SER A 77 -3.86 -5.55 -14.12
C SER A 77 -4.97 -5.67 -13.09
N GLU A 78 -4.78 -5.00 -11.97
CA GLU A 78 -5.76 -4.89 -10.89
C GLU A 78 -6.04 -3.40 -10.69
N THR A 79 -7.32 -3.07 -10.51
CA THR A 79 -7.80 -1.74 -10.16
C THR A 79 -8.39 -1.82 -8.77
N VAL A 80 -8.05 -0.86 -7.92
CA VAL A 80 -8.61 -0.77 -6.58
C VAL A 80 -9.30 0.58 -6.42
N THR A 81 -10.52 0.51 -5.90
CA THR A 81 -11.32 1.62 -5.46
C THR A 81 -11.49 1.54 -3.95
N ILE A 82 -11.23 2.64 -3.26
CA ILE A 82 -11.52 2.79 -1.84
C ILE A 82 -12.52 3.95 -1.68
N THR A 83 -13.64 3.66 -1.04
CA THR A 83 -14.65 4.66 -0.69
C THR A 83 -14.63 4.86 0.81
N LEU A 84 -14.14 6.01 1.25
CA LEU A 84 -14.18 6.41 2.65
C LEU A 84 -15.56 7.02 2.94
N LYS A 85 -16.40 6.28 3.66
CA LYS A 85 -17.78 6.69 3.97
C LYS A 85 -17.85 7.67 5.14
N GLN A 86 -16.95 7.52 6.10
CA GLN A 86 -16.87 8.37 7.28
C GLN A 86 -15.50 8.24 7.93
N LEU A 87 -15.03 9.32 8.54
CA LEU A 87 -13.90 9.33 9.46
C LEU A 87 -14.15 10.37 10.56
N SER A 88 -13.98 9.97 11.82
CA SER A 88 -14.07 10.85 12.99
C SER A 88 -13.21 10.31 14.11
N GLY A 89 -12.37 11.18 14.69
CA GLY A 89 -11.46 10.80 15.78
C GLY A 89 -10.62 9.57 15.44
N GLU A 90 -9.97 9.60 14.26
CA GLU A 90 -9.11 8.52 13.75
C GLU A 90 -9.82 7.19 13.45
N LYS A 91 -11.15 7.10 13.55
CA LYS A 91 -11.92 5.89 13.24
C LYS A 91 -12.90 6.15 12.11
N GLY A 92 -13.10 5.16 11.25
CA GLY A 92 -13.93 5.34 10.07
C GLY A 92 -14.49 4.05 9.53
N ILE A 93 -15.23 4.17 8.43
CA ILE A 93 -15.77 3.05 7.65
C ILE A 93 -15.38 3.25 6.19
N ILE A 94 -14.89 2.19 5.56
CA ILE A 94 -14.57 2.17 4.14
C ILE A 94 -15.28 1.03 3.41
N ASP A 95 -15.46 1.22 2.11
CA ASP A 95 -15.60 0.13 1.16
C ASP A 95 -14.32 -0.04 0.35
N ILE A 96 -13.96 -1.28 0.03
CA ILE A 96 -12.85 -1.61 -0.86
C ILE A 96 -13.39 -2.50 -1.97
N VAL A 97 -13.21 -2.05 -3.21
CA VAL A 97 -13.53 -2.81 -4.41
C VAL A 97 -12.25 -3.03 -5.20
N GLY A 98 -11.90 -4.29 -5.47
CA GLY A 98 -10.82 -4.70 -6.35
C GLY A 98 -11.40 -5.31 -7.62
N GLU A 99 -10.96 -4.83 -8.78
CA GLU A 99 -11.35 -5.30 -10.10
C GLU A 99 -10.13 -5.84 -10.84
N GLY A 100 -10.25 -7.00 -11.48
CA GLY A 100 -9.15 -7.60 -12.23
C GLY A 100 -9.20 -9.13 -12.19
N VAL A 101 -8.06 -9.76 -11.94
CA VAL A 101 -7.90 -11.21 -11.93
C VAL A 101 -8.53 -11.83 -10.69
N VAL A 102 -8.41 -11.14 -9.55
CA VAL A 102 -9.02 -11.56 -8.28
C VAL A 102 -9.95 -10.45 -7.79
N PRO A 103 -11.26 -10.50 -8.17
CA PRO A 103 -12.19 -9.49 -7.73
C PRO A 103 -12.34 -9.54 -6.21
N LEU A 104 -12.46 -8.36 -5.62
CA LEU A 104 -12.64 -8.17 -4.21
C LEU A 104 -13.79 -7.18 -3.97
N ASP A 105 -14.67 -7.52 -3.04
CA ASP A 105 -15.67 -6.59 -2.55
C ASP A 105 -15.77 -6.69 -1.03
N CYS A 106 -15.35 -5.62 -0.36
CA CYS A 106 -15.35 -5.48 1.08
C CYS A 106 -16.12 -4.22 1.46
N THR A 107 -17.40 -4.39 1.78
CA THR A 107 -18.25 -3.28 2.23
C THR A 107 -18.24 -3.10 3.75
N ASP A 108 -18.40 -1.84 4.16
CA ASP A 108 -18.56 -1.41 5.56
C ASP A 108 -17.46 -1.95 6.49
N ARG A 109 -16.21 -1.87 6.06
CA ARG A 109 -15.06 -2.30 6.85
C ARG A 109 -14.63 -1.19 7.80
N PRO A 110 -14.53 -1.47 9.11
CA PRO A 110 -14.05 -0.48 10.05
C PRO A 110 -12.55 -0.25 9.86
N ILE A 111 -12.16 1.02 9.94
CA ILE A 111 -10.77 1.44 9.90
C ILE A 111 -10.37 2.23 11.12
N SER A 112 -9.07 2.23 11.38
CA SER A 112 -8.41 3.17 12.28
C SER A 112 -7.22 3.81 11.58
N LYS A 113 -6.99 5.09 11.83
CA LYS A 113 -5.89 5.87 11.27
C LYS A 113 -4.94 6.29 12.39
N SER A 114 -3.63 6.25 12.14
CA SER A 114 -2.63 6.77 13.06
C SER A 114 -1.51 7.42 12.26
N GLY A 115 -1.42 8.75 12.32
CA GLY A 115 -0.60 9.51 11.38
C GLY A 115 -1.05 9.25 9.94
N GLN A 116 -0.21 8.56 9.16
CA GLN A 116 -0.52 8.15 7.79
C GLN A 116 -1.10 6.74 7.71
N ASP A 117 -0.78 5.88 8.67
CA ASP A 117 -1.12 4.47 8.62
C ASP A 117 -2.62 4.28 8.81
N VAL A 118 -3.24 3.51 7.93
CA VAL A 118 -4.65 3.14 8.00
C VAL A 118 -4.73 1.63 8.15
N THR A 119 -5.27 1.17 9.26
CA THR A 119 -5.53 -0.23 9.51
C THR A 119 -6.99 -0.53 9.21
N VAL A 120 -7.23 -1.56 8.40
CA VAL A 120 -8.58 -2.03 8.05
C VAL A 120 -8.79 -3.44 8.58
N ASP A 121 -9.93 -3.68 9.23
CA ASP A 121 -10.37 -5.05 9.51
C ASP A 121 -11.10 -5.61 8.29
N VAL A 122 -10.42 -6.47 7.54
CA VAL A 122 -10.92 -7.07 6.29
C VAL A 122 -11.67 -8.37 6.52
N GLY A 123 -11.72 -8.88 7.75
CA GLY A 123 -12.46 -10.10 8.11
C GLY A 123 -12.37 -11.22 7.07
N LYS A 124 -13.53 -11.67 6.57
CA LYS A 124 -13.65 -12.78 5.61
C LYS A 124 -13.84 -12.34 4.15
N CYS A 125 -13.87 -11.03 3.85
CA CYS A 125 -14.09 -10.58 2.47
C CYS A 125 -12.87 -10.85 1.59
N ILE A 126 -11.71 -11.10 2.19
CA ILE A 126 -10.49 -11.48 1.50
C ILE A 126 -10.05 -12.87 1.93
N LYS A 127 -9.67 -13.72 0.97
CA LYS A 127 -9.14 -15.07 1.22
C LYS A 127 -7.72 -15.29 0.71
N ASN A 128 -7.33 -14.58 -0.35
CA ASN A 128 -6.08 -14.84 -1.08
C ASN A 128 -5.18 -13.60 -1.19
N THR A 129 -5.53 -12.51 -0.50
CA THR A 129 -4.81 -11.24 -0.52
C THR A 129 -4.53 -10.80 0.91
N THR A 130 -3.39 -10.16 1.12
CA THR A 130 -3.04 -9.53 2.40
C THR A 130 -2.76 -8.06 2.13
N PHE A 131 -3.27 -7.17 2.97
CA PHE A 131 -2.86 -5.77 2.96
C PHE A 131 -1.55 -5.65 3.73
N ASP A 132 -0.46 -5.37 3.00
CA ASP A 132 0.85 -5.15 3.61
C ASP A 132 0.97 -3.70 4.08
N THR A 133 0.38 -2.77 3.32
CA THR A 133 0.41 -1.34 3.61
C THR A 133 -0.85 -0.68 3.10
N LEU A 134 -1.43 0.16 3.94
CA LEU A 134 -2.47 1.11 3.56
C LEU A 134 -2.17 2.41 4.28
N LYS A 135 -1.84 3.47 3.53
CA LYS A 135 -1.52 4.78 4.09
C LYS A 135 -2.30 5.88 3.39
N TYR A 136 -2.71 6.90 4.14
CA TYR A 136 -3.21 8.15 3.58
C TYR A 136 -2.12 9.22 3.62
N CYS A 137 -1.81 9.78 2.46
CA CYS A 137 -0.77 10.79 2.27
C CYS A 137 -1.46 12.16 2.10
N SER A 138 -1.66 12.89 3.20
CA SER A 138 -2.49 14.10 3.18
C SER A 138 -1.90 15.24 2.36
N ASP A 139 -0.58 15.29 2.18
CA ASP A 139 0.06 16.36 1.40
C ASP A 139 -0.23 16.24 -0.11
N SER A 140 -0.49 15.02 -0.58
CA SER A 140 -0.82 14.70 -1.98
C SER A 140 -2.27 14.28 -2.20
N ASP A 141 -3.06 14.16 -1.11
CA ASP A 141 -4.44 13.66 -1.13
C ASP A 141 -4.60 12.33 -1.88
N THR A 142 -3.73 11.37 -1.52
CA THR A 142 -3.66 10.04 -2.13
C THR A 142 -3.66 8.93 -1.09
N ILE A 143 -4.06 7.74 -1.52
CA ILE A 143 -3.88 6.51 -0.73
C ILE A 143 -2.75 5.69 -1.33
N LEU A 144 -1.82 5.29 -0.48
CA LEU A 144 -0.80 4.32 -0.81
C LEU A 144 -1.23 2.93 -0.38
N LEU A 145 -1.31 2.01 -1.33
CA LEU A 145 -1.75 0.65 -1.11
C LEU A 145 -0.67 -0.32 -1.57
N GLN A 146 -0.34 -1.28 -0.72
CA GLN A 146 0.44 -2.45 -1.09
C GLN A 146 -0.27 -3.72 -0.62
N VAL A 147 -0.37 -4.68 -1.52
CA VAL A 147 -0.97 -5.97 -1.26
C VAL A 147 -0.09 -7.12 -1.72
N THR A 148 -0.10 -8.20 -0.98
CA THR A 148 0.48 -9.48 -1.39
C THR A 148 -0.64 -10.44 -1.74
N GLN A 149 -0.59 -11.02 -2.94
CA GLN A 149 -1.52 -12.06 -3.37
C GLN A 149 -0.85 -13.43 -3.28
N LYS A 150 -1.61 -14.45 -2.87
CA LYS A 150 -1.09 -15.82 -2.70
C LYS A 150 -0.43 -16.40 -3.96
N TYR A 151 -0.88 -15.99 -5.14
CA TYR A 151 -0.44 -16.53 -6.43
C TYR A 151 0.62 -15.67 -7.13
N VAL A 152 0.94 -14.49 -6.60
CA VAL A 152 1.93 -13.58 -7.17
C VAL A 152 3.10 -13.47 -6.20
N PRO A 153 4.32 -13.88 -6.58
CA PRO A 153 5.47 -13.92 -5.67
C PRO A 153 6.05 -12.54 -5.32
N ILE A 154 5.40 -11.46 -5.77
CA ILE A 154 5.85 -10.09 -5.62
C ILE A 154 4.67 -9.24 -5.11
N PRO A 155 4.86 -8.41 -4.06
CA PRO A 155 3.84 -7.45 -3.64
C PRO A 155 3.49 -6.49 -4.78
N VAL A 156 2.20 -6.17 -4.88
CA VAL A 156 1.67 -5.22 -5.84
C VAL A 156 1.36 -3.92 -5.11
N SER A 157 1.88 -2.83 -5.63
CA SER A 157 1.68 -1.50 -5.05
C SER A 157 0.98 -0.57 -6.01
N ALA A 158 0.05 0.22 -5.48
CA ALA A 158 -0.69 1.23 -6.21
C ALA A 158 -0.76 2.53 -5.40
N THR A 159 -0.69 3.66 -6.10
CA THR A 159 -1.11 4.95 -5.55
C THR A 159 -2.49 5.26 -6.09
N LEU A 160 -3.46 5.43 -5.21
CA LEU A 160 -4.84 5.75 -5.55
C LEU A 160 -5.03 7.25 -5.44
N ALA A 161 -5.47 7.86 -6.54
CA ALA A 161 -5.76 9.28 -6.60
C ALA A 161 -7.21 9.55 -6.21
N ARG A 162 -7.46 10.71 -5.62
CA ARG A 162 -8.82 11.17 -5.35
C ARG A 162 -9.60 11.33 -6.66
N ILE A 163 -10.83 10.84 -6.65
CA ILE A 163 -11.78 10.95 -7.76
C ILE A 163 -13.14 11.42 -7.23
N ASP A 164 -14.00 11.86 -8.14
CA ASP A 164 -15.40 12.07 -7.82
C ASP A 164 -16.09 10.71 -7.60
N CYS A 165 -16.79 10.55 -6.48
CA CYS A 165 -17.52 9.31 -6.19
C CYS A 165 -18.64 9.01 -7.18
N SER A 166 -19.17 10.03 -7.88
CA SER A 166 -20.16 9.84 -8.95
C SER A 166 -19.57 9.23 -10.23
N ALA A 167 -18.24 9.16 -10.34
CA ALA A 167 -17.53 8.56 -11.47
C ALA A 167 -17.18 7.07 -11.25
N LEU A 168 -17.60 6.48 -10.12
CA LEU A 168 -17.43 5.08 -9.80
C LEU A 168 -18.40 4.16 -10.55
#